data_AF-A0A5R1NN44-F1
#
_entry.id   AF-A0A5R1NN44-F1
#
_cell.length_a   1.000
_cell.length_b   1.000
_cell.length_c   1.000
_cell.angle_alpha   90.00
_cell.angle_beta   90.00
_cell.angle_gamma   90.00
#
_symmetry.space_group_name_H-M   'P 1'
#
loop_
_entity.id
_entity.type
_entity.pdbx_description
1 polymer ?
#
loop_
_entity_poly.entity_id
_entity_poly.type
_entity_poly.pdbx_seq_one_letter_code
_entity_poly.pdbx_strand_id
1 'polypeptide(L)'
;MSATPSRSERLSMRVAPDALSQIREAAALQGQDVTSFVIGAAASSARKVIIEDRYLKLTPQEVNQLESVLNADIEPSKRLKEAVRKSQHANA
;
A
#
# COMPACT_ATOMS: atom_id res chain seq x y z
N MET A 1 28.61 9.61 11.20
CA MET A 1 28.41 10.30 9.90
C MET A 1 27.33 9.54 9.14
N SER A 2 26.10 10.05 9.15
CA SER A 2 24.96 9.36 8.52
C SER A 2 25.00 9.59 7.01
N ALA A 3 25.11 8.51 6.23
CA ALA A 3 25.10 8.59 4.77
C ALA A 3 23.78 9.20 4.29
N THR A 4 23.86 10.34 3.60
CA THR A 4 22.71 10.92 2.91
C THR A 4 22.29 9.93 1.82
N PRO A 5 21.02 9.50 1.74
CA PRO A 5 20.60 8.59 0.68
C PRO A 5 20.83 9.27 -0.66
N SER A 6 21.72 8.71 -1.47
CA SER A 6 21.96 9.18 -2.84
C SER A 6 20.71 8.90 -3.67
N ARG A 7 20.17 9.90 -4.36
CA ARG A 7 19.17 9.70 -5.43
C ARG A 7 19.88 9.05 -6.63
N SER A 8 20.07 7.74 -6.59
CA SER A 8 20.72 6.97 -7.66
C SER A 8 19.74 6.57 -8.77
N GLU A 9 18.48 6.32 -8.43
CA GLU A 9 17.50 5.75 -9.35
C GLU A 9 16.84 6.81 -10.23
N ARG A 10 16.68 6.49 -11.52
CA ARG A 10 16.07 7.38 -12.52
C ARG A 10 14.72 6.86 -12.99
N LEU A 11 13.70 7.70 -12.86
CA LEU A 11 12.37 7.47 -13.44
C LEU A 11 12.27 8.23 -14.78
N SER A 12 12.04 7.50 -15.88
CA SER A 12 11.86 8.09 -17.22
C SER A 12 10.44 7.85 -17.72
N MET A 13 9.77 8.91 -18.20
CA MET A 13 8.38 8.84 -18.67
C MET A 13 8.16 9.75 -19.87
N ARG A 14 7.20 9.36 -20.72
CA ARG A 14 6.64 10.21 -21.78
C ARG A 14 5.31 10.77 -21.29
N VAL A 15 5.09 12.05 -21.55
CA VAL A 15 3.90 12.77 -21.10
C VAL A 15 3.32 13.52 -22.28
N ALA A 16 2.00 13.51 -22.42
CA ALA A 16 1.32 14.29 -23.44
C ALA A 16 1.56 15.81 -23.21
N PRO A 17 1.63 16.64 -24.27
CA PRO A 17 1.90 18.07 -24.13
C PRO A 17 0.94 18.78 -23.16
N ASP A 18 -0.35 18.50 -23.28
CA ASP A 18 -1.39 19.12 -22.43
C ASP A 18 -1.24 18.74 -20.96
N ALA A 19 -0.95 17.46 -20.69
CA ALA A 19 -0.69 16.98 -19.34
C ALA A 19 0.57 17.62 -18.75
N LEU A 20 1.62 17.83 -19.55
CA LEU A 20 2.81 18.54 -19.09
C LEU A 20 2.51 20.02 -18.75
N SER A 21 1.63 20.67 -19.52
CA SER A 21 1.19 22.04 -19.22
C SER A 21 0.49 22.12 -17.86
N GLN A 22 -0.46 21.22 -17.61
CA GLN A 22 -1.18 21.14 -16.34
C GLN A 22 -0.24 20.85 -15.16
N ILE A 23 0.72 19.93 -15.33
CA ILE A 23 1.71 19.62 -14.30
C ILE A 23 2.57 20.84 -13.97
N ARG A 24 2.99 21.61 -14.97
CA ARG A 24 3.78 22.84 -14.76
C ARG A 24 3.00 23.90 -13.99
N GLU A 25 1.75 24.12 -14.38
CA GLU A 25 0.86 25.05 -13.69
C GLU A 25 0.66 24.64 -12.22
N ALA A 26 0.34 23.37 -11.97
CA ALA A 26 0.15 22.86 -10.61
C ALA A 26 1.42 22.94 -9.76
N ALA A 27 2.58 22.65 -10.34
CA ALA A 27 3.87 22.79 -9.65
C ALA A 27 4.15 24.25 -9.28
N ALA A 28 3.89 25.19 -10.21
CA ALA A 28 4.03 26.62 -9.96
C ALA A 28 3.10 27.13 -8.86
N LEU A 29 1.83 26.69 -8.85
CA LEU A 29 0.86 27.02 -7.80
C LEU A 29 1.29 26.53 -6.41
N GLN A 30 2.08 25.45 -6.34
CA GLN A 30 2.65 24.92 -5.09
C GLN A 30 4.05 25.46 -4.78
N GLY A 31 4.59 26.36 -5.59
CA GLY A 31 5.91 26.96 -5.37
C GLY A 31 7.07 25.96 -5.45
N GLN A 32 6.92 24.87 -6.22
CA GLN A 32 7.95 23.85 -6.38
C GLN A 32 8.25 23.54 -7.85
N ASP A 33 9.41 22.94 -8.12
CA ASP A 33 9.75 22.51 -9.47
C ASP A 33 8.93 21.28 -9.91
N VAL A 34 8.87 21.06 -11.22
CA VAL A 34 8.08 19.96 -11.83
C VAL A 34 8.54 18.58 -11.35
N THR A 35 9.85 18.39 -11.15
CA THR A 35 10.40 17.11 -10.70
C THR A 35 9.97 16.82 -9.28
N SER A 36 10.13 17.79 -8.38
CA SER A 36 9.70 17.72 -6.98
C SER A 36 8.20 17.50 -6.87
N PHE A 37 7.41 18.20 -7.68
CA PHE A 37 5.96 18.00 -7.76
C PHE A 37 5.58 16.57 -8.19
N VAL A 38 6.14 16.08 -9.30
CA VAL A 38 5.81 14.75 -9.84
C VAL A 38 6.25 13.64 -8.88
N ILE A 39 7.46 13.72 -8.33
CA ILE A 39 7.95 12.73 -7.35
C ILE A 39 7.10 12.77 -6.08
N GLY A 40 6.74 13.95 -5.59
CA GLY A 40 5.88 14.12 -4.41
C GLY A 40 4.49 13.50 -4.63
N ALA A 41 3.86 13.81 -5.77
CA ALA A 41 2.56 13.26 -6.14
C ALA A 41 2.60 11.73 -6.29
N ALA A 42 3.60 11.19 -6.99
CA ALA A 42 3.78 9.75 -7.16
C ALA A 42 4.02 9.04 -5.82
N ALA A 43 4.88 9.59 -4.96
CA ALA A 43 5.15 9.02 -3.64
C ALA A 43 3.92 9.05 -2.73
N SER A 44 3.13 10.12 -2.78
CA SER A 44 1.88 10.23 -2.03
C SER A 44 0.85 9.19 -2.50
N SER A 45 0.67 9.06 -3.81
CA SER A 45 -0.22 8.06 -4.40
C SER A 45 0.22 6.64 -4.06
N ALA A 46 1.51 6.33 -4.18
CA ALA A 46 2.06 5.02 -3.83
C ALA A 46 1.80 4.66 -2.36
N ARG A 47 2.02 5.60 -1.43
CA ARG A 47 1.70 5.37 0.00
C ARG A 47 0.23 5.06 0.20
N LYS A 48 -0.67 5.80 -0.47
CA LYS A 48 -2.12 5.57 -0.37
C LYS A 48 -2.49 4.16 -0.84
N VAL A 49 -2.00 3.74 -2.01
CA VAL A 49 -2.28 2.41 -2.57
C VAL A 49 -1.75 1.30 -1.65
N ILE A 50 -0.52 1.44 -1.14
CA ILE A 50 0.07 0.45 -0.23
C ILE A 50 -0.72 0.35 1.08
N ILE A 51 -1.20 1.47 1.60
CA ILE A 51 -2.02 1.48 2.82
C ILE A 51 -3.40 0.84 2.53
N GLU A 52 -4.03 1.18 1.42
CA GLU A 52 -5.33 0.62 1.05
C GLU A 52 -5.26 -0.90 0.84
N ASP A 53 -4.16 -1.40 0.28
CA ASP A 53 -3.94 -2.84 0.09
C ASP A 53 -3.66 -3.59 1.41
N ARG A 54 -2.89 -2.98 2.32
CA ARG A 54 -2.38 -3.67 3.52
C ARG A 54 -3.24 -3.51 4.77
N TYR A 55 -4.10 -2.50 4.83
CA TYR A 55 -4.83 -2.17 6.05
C TYR A 55 -6.30 -2.58 5.94
N LEU A 56 -6.72 -3.45 6.85
CA LEU A 56 -8.12 -3.74 7.06
C LEU A 56 -8.74 -2.62 7.90
N LYS A 57 -9.60 -1.80 7.29
CA LYS A 57 -10.37 -0.79 8.02
C LYS A 57 -11.57 -1.47 8.68
N LEU A 58 -11.59 -1.46 10.01
CA LEU A 58 -12.67 -2.00 10.81
C LEU A 58 -13.45 -0.86 11.47
N THR A 59 -14.78 -0.98 11.46
CA THR A 59 -15.67 -0.19 12.31
C THR A 59 -15.47 -0.58 13.78
N PRO A 60 -15.86 0.27 14.74
CA PRO A 60 -15.75 -0.07 16.17
C PRO A 60 -16.45 -1.40 16.53
N GLN A 61 -17.58 -1.69 15.91
CA GLN A 61 -18.29 -2.96 16.12
C GLN A 61 -17.49 -4.16 15.61
N GLU A 62 -16.90 -4.05 14.41
CA GLU A 62 -16.07 -5.12 13.83
C GLU A 62 -14.77 -5.33 14.63
N VAL A 63 -14.18 -4.27 15.20
CA VAL A 63 -13.05 -4.39 16.13
C VAL A 63 -13.45 -5.20 17.37
N ASN A 64 -14.57 -4.86 18.01
CA ASN A 64 -15.06 -5.60 19.18
C ASN A 64 -15.34 -7.08 18.85
N GLN A 65 -15.92 -7.34 17.67
CA GLN A 65 -16.15 -8.70 17.20
C GLN A 65 -14.83 -9.44 16.99
N LEU A 66 -13.86 -8.81 16.32
CA LEU A 66 -12.54 -9.38 16.12
C LEU A 66 -11.85 -9.70 17.45
N GLU A 67 -11.86 -8.77 18.40
CA GLU A 67 -11.28 -8.98 19.74
C GLU A 67 -11.96 -10.14 20.47
N SER A 68 -13.28 -10.25 20.41
CA SER A 68 -14.00 -11.37 21.04
C SER A 68 -13.59 -12.72 20.44
N VAL A 69 -13.38 -12.77 19.12
CA VAL A 69 -12.97 -13.99 18.40
C VAL A 69 -11.52 -14.33 18.70
N LEU A 70 -10.62 -13.33 18.75
CA LEU A 70 -9.20 -13.52 19.05
C LEU A 70 -8.96 -14.04 20.48
N ASN A 71 -9.81 -13.65 21.44
CA ASN A 71 -9.71 -14.07 22.83
C ASN A 71 -10.47 -15.37 23.13
N ALA A 72 -11.25 -15.89 22.18
CA ALA A 72 -11.99 -17.12 22.36
C ALA A 72 -11.12 -18.33 22.00
N ASP A 73 -11.21 -19.39 22.81
CA ASP A 73 -10.59 -20.67 22.50
C ASP A 73 -11.51 -21.46 21.55
N ILE A 74 -11.33 -21.26 20.24
CA ILE A 74 -12.20 -21.80 19.19
C ILE A 74 -11.55 -23.03 18.54
N GLU A 75 -12.17 -24.18 18.73
CA GLU A 75 -11.74 -25.42 18.08
C GLU A 75 -11.97 -25.38 16.55
N PRO A 76 -10.95 -25.69 15.73
CA PRO A 76 -11.09 -25.70 14.28
C PRO A 76 -12.15 -26.70 13.82
N SER A 77 -12.96 -26.30 12.83
CA SER A 77 -13.99 -27.18 12.26
C SER A 77 -13.41 -28.46 11.65
N LYS A 78 -14.19 -29.55 11.62
CA LYS A 78 -13.79 -30.82 10.98
C LYS A 78 -13.33 -30.62 9.53
N ARG A 79 -14.05 -29.78 8.77
CA ARG A 79 -13.73 -29.46 7.38
C ARG A 79 -12.39 -28.73 7.23
N LEU A 80 -12.08 -27.81 8.13
CA LEU A 80 -10.78 -27.11 8.13
C LEU A 80 -9.63 -28.07 8.47
N LYS A 81 -9.82 -28.94 9.48
CA LYS A 81 -8.85 -29.98 9.86
C LYS A 81 -8.55 -30.92 8.68
N GLU A 82 -9.56 -31.33 7.93
CA GLU A 82 -9.40 -32.17 6.73
C GLU A 82 -8.69 -31.45 5.57
N ALA A 83 -9.01 -30.17 5.33
CA ALA A 83 -8.39 -29.37 4.28
C ALA A 83 -6.88 -29.16 4.53
N VAL A 84 -6.48 -28.86 5.77
CA VAL A 84 -5.07 -28.71 6.16
C VAL A 84 -4.30 -30.01 5.97
N ARG A 85 -4.88 -31.16 6.36
CA ARG A 85 -4.25 -32.47 6.12
C ARG A 85 -3.98 -32.70 4.63
N LYS A 86 -4.95 -32.39 3.77
CA LYS A 86 -4.81 -32.55 2.31
C LYS A 86 -3.72 -31.64 1.71
N SER A 87 -3.59 -30.40 2.17
CA SER A 87 -2.55 -29.49 1.65
C SER A 87 -1.14 -29.85 2.13
N GLN A 88 -1.00 -30.41 3.33
CA GLN A 88 0.29 -30.89 3.85
C GLN A 88 0.82 -32.10 3.07
N HIS A 89 -0.07 -32.99 2.60
CA HIS A 89 0.32 -34.14 1.76
C HIS A 89 0.62 -33.77 0.30
N ALA A 90 0.16 -32.62 -0.19
CA ALA A 90 0.42 -32.18 -1.57
C ALA A 90 1.79 -31.48 -1.75
N ASN A 91 2.44 -31.11 -0.65
CA ASN A 91 3.76 -30.45 -0.63
C ASN A 91 4.90 -31.36 -0.14
N ALA A 92 4.66 -32.68 -0.03
CA ALA A 92 5.63 -33.71 0.34
C ALA A 92 5.88 -34.65 -0.85
#